data_AF-A0A819LFB3-F1
#
_entry.id   AF-A0A819LFB3-F1
#
_cell.length_a   1.000
_cell.length_b   1.000
_cell.length_c   1.000
_cell.angle_alpha   90.00
_cell.angle_beta   90.00
_cell.angle_gamma   90.00
#
_symmetry.space_group_name_H-M   'P 1'
#
loop_
_entity.id
_entity.type
_entity.pdbx_description
1 polymer ?
#
loop_
_entity_poly.entity_id
_entity_poly.type
_entity_poly.pdbx_seq_one_letter_code
_entity_poly.pdbx_strand_id
1 'polypeptide(L)'
;MVDQVPDDSPYETFSNVAKELFCDGIYNWGRIVTLFYFTYKLIMKSVKDQTSSIFNVLVEWTVRFVKEIVAPWIVGKGGWLVILRDVVPQTRLTTIGAFLSGIAATFMVFYYFRRN
;
A
#
# COMPACT_ATOMS: atom_id res chain seq x y z
N MET A 1 -35.55 15.73 -10.25
CA MET A 1 -34.73 15.58 -9.03
C MET A 1 -33.52 14.78 -9.46
N VAL A 2 -32.47 15.49 -9.86
CA VAL A 2 -31.27 14.93 -10.49
C VAL A 2 -30.28 14.64 -9.35
N ASP A 3 -29.94 13.37 -9.20
CA ASP A 3 -28.72 12.82 -8.61
C ASP A 3 -28.04 13.61 -7.48
N GLN A 4 -28.49 13.37 -6.25
CA GLN A 4 -27.63 13.53 -5.08
C GLN A 4 -26.70 12.31 -4.98
N VAL A 5 -25.59 12.36 -5.73
CA VAL A 5 -24.40 11.59 -5.39
C VAL A 5 -23.54 12.54 -4.54
N PRO A 6 -23.14 12.17 -3.32
CA PRO A 6 -22.26 13.02 -2.52
C PRO A 6 -20.98 13.24 -3.31
N ASP A 7 -20.66 14.50 -3.57
CA ASP A 7 -19.31 14.89 -3.98
C ASP A 7 -18.45 14.74 -2.73
N ASP A 8 -18.13 13.49 -2.37
CA ASP A 8 -17.26 13.17 -1.25
C ASP A 8 -15.96 13.91 -1.51
N SER A 9 -15.75 14.98 -0.75
CA SER A 9 -14.57 15.82 -0.85
C SER A 9 -13.35 14.88 -0.91
N PRO A 10 -12.37 15.09 -1.81
CA PRO A 10 -11.15 14.30 -1.86
C PRO A 10 -10.48 14.14 -0.48
N TYR A 11 -10.77 15.08 0.44
CA TYR A 11 -10.51 15.01 1.87
C TYR A 11 -11.10 13.79 2.59
N GLU A 12 -12.40 13.57 2.51
CA GLU A 12 -13.07 12.49 3.24
C GLU A 12 -12.59 11.16 2.71
N THR A 13 -12.44 11.05 1.39
CA THR A 13 -11.88 9.85 0.75
C THR A 13 -10.46 9.58 1.26
N PHE A 14 -9.57 10.58 1.31
CA PHE A 14 -8.21 10.39 1.84
C PHE A 14 -8.20 10.06 3.34
N SER A 15 -8.95 10.82 4.14
CA SER A 15 -8.98 10.67 5.60
C SER A 15 -9.53 9.32 6.01
N ASN A 16 -10.59 8.85 5.35
CA ASN A 16 -11.21 7.56 5.63
C ASN A 16 -10.26 6.42 5.29
N VAL A 17 -9.62 6.45 4.11
CA VAL A 17 -8.65 5.42 3.70
C VAL A 17 -7.42 5.41 4.62
N ALA A 18 -6.89 6.58 4.98
CA ALA A 18 -5.74 6.67 5.89
C ALA A 18 -6.10 6.19 7.30
N LYS A 19 -7.29 6.52 7.82
CA LYS A 19 -7.77 6.00 9.11
C LYS A 19 -7.96 4.50 9.04
N GLU A 20 -8.59 3.97 8.00
CA GLU A 20 -8.85 2.54 7.85
C GLU A 20 -7.55 1.71 7.73
N LEU A 21 -6.54 2.24 7.03
CA LEU A 21 -5.23 1.58 6.89
C LEU A 21 -4.47 1.42 8.21
N PHE A 22 -4.71 2.30 9.19
CA PHE A 22 -3.92 2.37 10.43
C PHE A 22 -4.78 2.33 11.72
N CYS A 23 -6.10 2.09 11.62
CA CYS A 23 -7.01 2.10 12.78
C CYS A 23 -6.73 0.98 13.77
N ASP A 24 -6.18 -0.14 13.29
CA ASP A 24 -5.78 -1.29 14.11
C ASP A 24 -4.45 -1.08 14.85
N GLY A 25 -3.78 0.06 14.63
CA GLY A 25 -2.48 0.37 15.23
C GLY A 25 -1.33 -0.50 14.71
N ILE A 26 -1.54 -1.26 13.62
CA ILE A 26 -0.51 -2.13 13.04
C ILE A 26 0.21 -1.38 11.92
N TYR A 27 1.49 -1.10 12.16
CA TYR A 27 2.35 -0.39 11.22
C TYR A 27 3.35 -1.35 10.57
N ASN A 28 3.39 -1.35 9.24
CA ASN A 28 4.38 -2.07 8.44
C ASN A 28 4.67 -1.33 7.13
N TRP A 29 5.79 -1.65 6.50
CA TRP A 29 6.23 -1.01 5.27
C TRP A 29 5.22 -1.16 4.12
N GLY A 30 4.54 -2.30 4.01
CA GLY A 30 3.54 -2.54 2.97
C GLY A 30 2.40 -1.52 3.01
N ARG A 31 1.82 -1.30 4.19
CA ARG A 31 0.73 -0.30 4.38
C ARG A 31 1.19 1.13 4.14
N ILE A 32 2.39 1.47 4.58
CA ILE A 32 2.99 2.79 4.35
C ILE A 32 3.18 3.04 2.84
N VAL A 33 3.73 2.06 2.11
CA VAL A 33 3.88 2.14 0.65
C VAL A 33 2.51 2.24 -0.05
N THR A 34 1.51 1.48 0.39
CA THR A 34 0.14 1.55 -0.14
C THR A 34 -0.45 2.96 0.04
N LEU A 35 -0.26 3.60 1.19
CA LEU A 35 -0.71 4.97 1.43
C LEU A 35 -0.06 5.97 0.45
N PHE A 36 1.25 5.88 0.25
CA PHE A 36 1.95 6.75 -0.71
C PHE A 36 1.46 6.53 -2.14
N TYR A 37 1.28 5.27 -2.55
CA TYR A 37 0.77 4.94 -3.88
C TYR A 37 -0.66 5.45 -4.10
N PHE A 38 -1.53 5.29 -3.09
CA PHE A 38 -2.89 5.82 -3.12
C PHE A 38 -2.91 7.35 -3.25
N THR A 39 -2.10 8.04 -2.45
CA THR A 39 -1.94 9.49 -2.54
C THR A 39 -1.47 9.92 -3.92
N TYR A 40 -0.45 9.25 -4.46
CA TYR A 40 0.05 9.50 -5.81
C TYR A 40 -1.05 9.38 -6.87
N LYS A 41 -1.90 8.35 -6.77
CA LYS A 41 -3.04 8.17 -7.69
C LYS A 41 -4.06 9.31 -7.59
N LEU A 42 -4.36 9.80 -6.38
CA LEU A 42 -5.25 10.93 -6.17
C LEU A 42 -4.67 12.23 -6.73
N ILE A 43 -3.39 12.47 -6.47
CA ILE A 43 -2.64 13.61 -7.02
C ILE A 43 -2.66 13.60 -8.55
N MET A 44 -2.35 12.46 -9.17
CA MET A 44 -2.34 12.32 -10.63
C MET A 44 -3.72 12.53 -11.25
N LYS A 45 -4.79 12.12 -10.55
CA LYS A 45 -6.17 12.40 -10.97
C LYS A 45 -6.44 13.91 -10.97
N SER A 46 -6.11 14.60 -9.88
CA SER A 46 -6.29 16.06 -9.77
C SER A 46 -5.49 16.86 -10.82
N VAL A 47 -4.26 16.42 -11.14
CA VAL A 47 -3.46 17.04 -12.21
C VAL A 47 -4.12 16.87 -13.58
N LYS A 48 -4.65 15.67 -13.88
CA LYS A 48 -5.36 15.41 -15.14
C LYS A 48 -6.61 16.28 -15.27
N ASP A 49 -7.30 16.52 -14.16
CA ASP A 49 -8.52 17.31 -14.08
C ASP A 49 -8.24 18.83 -13.95
N GLN A 50 -6.97 19.27 -14.07
CA GLN A 50 -6.49 20.67 -13.98
C GLN A 50 -6.89 21.41 -12.68
N THR A 51 -7.16 20.69 -11.60
CA THR A 51 -7.57 21.26 -10.30
C THR A 51 -6.36 21.51 -9.39
N SER A 52 -5.56 22.53 -9.74
CA SER A 52 -4.30 22.84 -9.04
C SER A 52 -4.47 23.15 -7.54
N SER A 53 -5.65 23.61 -7.10
CA SER A 53 -5.94 23.86 -5.67
C SER A 53 -6.00 22.56 -4.84
N ILE A 54 -6.57 21.49 -5.40
CA ILE A 54 -6.72 20.20 -4.72
C ILE A 54 -5.36 19.51 -4.54
N PHE A 55 -4.45 19.68 -5.51
CA PHE A 55 -3.09 19.16 -5.43
C PHE A 55 -2.35 19.60 -4.17
N ASN A 56 -2.26 20.92 -3.94
CA ASN A 56 -1.50 21.47 -2.82
C ASN A 56 -2.05 20.98 -1.47
N VAL A 57 -3.37 20.90 -1.39
CA VAL A 57 -4.09 20.43 -0.21
C VAL A 57 -3.84 18.94 0.07
N LEU A 58 -3.89 18.08 -0.96
CA LEU A 58 -3.59 16.65 -0.81
C LEU A 58 -2.15 16.40 -0.38
N VAL A 59 -1.19 17.16 -0.93
CA VAL A 59 0.23 17.05 -0.55
C VAL A 59 0.43 17.48 0.90
N GLU A 60 -0.11 18.64 1.30
CA GLU A 60 -0.01 19.14 2.67
C GLU A 60 -0.56 18.12 3.68
N TRP A 61 -1.73 17.55 3.41
CA TRP A 61 -2.35 16.56 4.29
C TRP A 61 -1.56 15.26 4.36
N THR A 62 -1.04 14.79 3.23
CA THR A 62 -0.20 13.59 3.23
C THR A 62 1.06 13.81 4.06
N VAL A 63 1.71 14.96 3.88
CA VAL A 63 2.91 15.32 4.66
C VAL A 63 2.58 15.38 6.15
N ARG A 64 1.44 15.99 6.51
CA ARG A 64 0.99 16.08 7.90
C ARG A 64 0.72 14.69 8.49
N PHE A 65 -0.02 13.83 7.79
CA PHE A 65 -0.30 12.48 8.23
C PHE A 65 0.98 11.65 8.41
N VAL A 66 1.89 11.72 7.45
CA VAL A 66 3.18 11.01 7.54
C VAL A 66 3.97 11.51 8.75
N LYS A 67 4.00 12.82 9.00
CA LYS A 67 4.73 13.42 10.11
C LYS A 67 4.14 13.04 11.48
N GLU A 68 2.82 13.09 11.61
CA GLU A 68 2.14 12.90 12.90
C GLU A 68 1.94 11.42 13.25
N ILE A 69 1.66 10.57 12.26
CA ILE A 69 1.24 9.18 12.50
C ILE A 69 2.33 8.17 12.12
N VAL A 70 2.96 8.35 10.95
CA VAL A 70 3.87 7.34 10.40
C VAL A 70 5.31 7.53 10.88
N ALA A 71 5.78 8.77 11.01
CA ALA A 71 7.16 9.09 11.35
C ALA A 71 7.63 8.52 12.70
N PRO A 72 6.83 8.52 13.79
CA PRO A 72 7.25 7.91 15.05
C PRO A 72 7.61 6.43 14.90
N TRP A 73 6.82 5.68 14.13
CA TRP A 73 7.10 4.26 13.86
C TRP A 73 8.36 4.08 13.02
N ILE A 74 8.54 4.89 11.97
CA ILE A 74 9.71 4.83 11.09
C ILE A 74 11.01 5.10 11.86
N VAL A 75 11.00 6.12 12.71
CA VAL A 75 12.16 6.44 13.56
C VAL A 75 12.43 5.27 14.51
N GLY A 76 11.40 4.70 15.12
CA GLY A 76 11.51 3.51 15.97
C GLY A 76 12.07 2.28 15.25
N LYS A 77 11.92 2.20 13.91
CA LYS A 77 12.49 1.14 13.07
C LYS A 77 13.91 1.41 12.59
N GLY A 78 14.53 2.54 12.94
CA GLY A 78 15.87 2.90 12.46
C GLY A 78 15.85 3.71 11.15
N GLY A 79 14.71 4.29 10.80
CA GLY A 79 14.56 5.20 9.66
C GLY A 79 14.21 4.53 8.34
N TRP A 80 14.11 5.35 7.29
CA TRP A 80 13.68 4.93 5.96
C TRP A 80 14.59 3.91 5.29
N LEU A 81 15.90 3.88 5.61
CA LEU A 81 16.85 2.95 4.99
C LEU A 81 16.50 1.48 5.22
N VAL A 82 15.73 1.18 6.27
CA VAL A 82 15.27 -0.19 6.56
C VAL A 82 14.30 -0.70 5.50
N ILE A 83 13.57 0.17 4.80
CA ILE A 83 12.71 -0.24 3.68
C ILE A 83 13.51 -0.95 2.57
N LEU A 84 14.77 -0.55 2.36
CA LEU A 84 15.65 -1.15 1.36
C LEU A 84 16.11 -2.56 1.75
N ARG A 85 15.95 -2.94 3.02
CA ARG A 85 16.27 -4.28 3.51
C ARG A 85 15.03 -5.13 3.69
N ASP A 86 13.88 -4.54 3.99
CA ASP A 86 12.67 -5.29 4.30
C ASP A 86 11.76 -5.47 3.06
N VAL A 87 11.77 -4.52 2.13
CA VAL A 87 10.88 -4.52 0.95
C VAL A 87 11.62 -4.93 -0.32
N VAL A 88 12.86 -4.48 -0.49
CA VAL A 88 13.62 -4.68 -1.74
C VAL A 88 14.16 -6.11 -1.94
N PRO A 89 14.59 -6.90 -0.93
CA PRO A 89 15.17 -8.22 -1.20
C PRO A 89 14.15 -9.32 -1.60
N GLN A 90 12.84 -9.06 -1.52
CA GLN A 90 11.80 -10.09 -1.69
C GLN A 90 11.21 -10.19 -3.12
N THR A 91 11.92 -9.80 -4.19
CA THR A 91 11.29 -9.70 -5.53
C THR A 91 11.90 -10.51 -6.68
N ARG A 92 12.91 -11.36 -6.48
CA ARG A 92 13.40 -12.22 -7.61
C ARG A 92 13.58 -13.71 -7.37
N LEU A 93 13.95 -14.20 -6.19
CA LEU A 93 14.35 -15.62 -6.04
C LEU A 93 13.33 -16.48 -5.27
N THR A 94 12.65 -15.93 -4.27
CA THR A 94 11.72 -16.67 -3.42
C THR A 94 10.41 -17.03 -4.13
N THR A 95 9.86 -16.15 -4.97
CA THR A 95 8.63 -16.43 -5.73
C THR A 95 8.82 -17.57 -6.73
N ILE A 96 9.93 -17.58 -7.47
CA ILE A 96 10.25 -18.66 -8.43
C ILE A 96 10.44 -19.98 -7.70
N GLY A 97 11.14 -19.97 -6.56
CA GLY A 97 11.32 -21.17 -5.72
C GLY A 97 10.02 -21.74 -5.17
N ALA A 98 9.09 -20.88 -4.72
CA ALA A 98 7.79 -21.29 -4.18
C ALA A 98 6.88 -21.93 -5.24
N PHE A 99 6.89 -21.41 -6.48
CA PHE A 99 6.16 -22.03 -7.59
C PHE A 99 6.73 -23.40 -7.96
N LEU A 100 8.07 -23.55 -8.00
CA LEU A 100 8.71 -24.82 -8.31
C LEU A 100 8.48 -25.87 -7.23
N SER A 101 8.52 -25.48 -5.94
CA SER A 101 8.23 -26.41 -4.84
C SER A 101 6.78 -26.90 -4.85
N GLY A 102 5.82 -26.01 -5.18
CA GLY A 102 4.40 -26.39 -5.28
C GLY A 102 4.13 -27.37 -6.42
N ILE A 103 4.75 -27.14 -7.58
CA ILE A 103 4.65 -28.02 -8.75
C ILE A 103 5.26 -29.40 -8.43
N ALA A 104 6.46 -29.45 -7.85
CA ALA A 104 7.11 -30.69 -7.47
C ALA A 104 6.29 -31.51 -6.45
N ALA A 105 5.73 -30.86 -5.43
CA ALA A 105 4.87 -31.53 -4.44
C ALA A 105 3.61 -32.12 -5.08
N THR A 106 2.98 -31.37 -5.99
CA THR A 106 1.78 -31.83 -6.72
C THR A 106 2.09 -33.04 -7.62
N PHE A 107 3.20 -33.00 -8.36
CA PHE A 107 3.65 -34.14 -9.16
C PHE A 107 3.99 -35.36 -8.31
N MET A 108 4.62 -35.17 -7.15
CA MET A 108 4.99 -36.25 -6.24
C MET A 108 3.76 -36.95 -5.65
N VAL A 109 2.76 -36.17 -5.23
CA VAL A 109 1.48 -36.68 -4.73
C VAL A 109 0.73 -37.44 -5.83
N PHE A 110 0.64 -36.87 -7.04
CA PHE A 110 -0.01 -37.54 -8.17
C PHE A 110 0.67 -38.87 -8.54
N TYR A 111 2.00 -38.92 -8.53
CA TYR A 111 2.75 -40.13 -8.80
C TYR A 111 2.51 -41.20 -7.72
N TYR A 112 2.43 -40.78 -6.45
CA TYR A 112 2.14 -41.68 -5.33
C TYR A 112 0.75 -42.31 -5.44
N PHE A 113 -0.28 -41.51 -5.78
CA PHE A 113 -1.65 -42.03 -5.98
C PHE A 113 -1.80 -42.91 -7.22
N ARG A 114 -1.00 -42.72 -8.27
CA ARG A 114 -1.05 -43.56 -9.48
C ARG A 114 -0.34 -44.90 -9.31
N ARG A 115 0.53 -45.03 -8.30
CA ARG A 115 1.33 -46.23 -8.05
C ARG A 115 0.68 -47.20 -7.06
N ASN A 116 -0.34 -46.75 -6.32
CA ASN A 116 -1.10 -47.55 -5.35
C ASN A 116 -2.46 -47.94 -5.93
#